data_AF-A0A317LUI1-F1
#
_entry.id   AF-A0A317LUI1-F1
#
_cell.length_a   1.000
_cell.length_b   1.000
_cell.length_c   1.000
_cell.angle_alpha   90.00
_cell.angle_beta   90.00
_cell.angle_gamma   90.00
#
_symmetry.space_group_name_H-M   'P 1'
#
loop_
_entity.id
_entity.type
_entity.pdbx_description
1 polymer ?
#
loop_
_entity_poly.entity_id
_entity_poly.type
_entity_poly.pdbx_seq_one_letter_code
_entity_poly.pdbx_strand_id
1 'polypeptide(L)'
;MSAAKTMKAGQFVDKKHVTMLRENYVENRWKANSERLGKPDSLSVWYSLEGLKQYIETAEAAGADGIRVYFGVYPSVFPENILLQDRQTVVFVATQQKASQTGKTESKDLYISTPEGPEIIAFNFALPCPPACTGDQSRMGQRTVELQPAGN
;
A
#
# COMPACT_ATOMS: atom_id res chain seq x y z
N MET A 1 5.03 -8.75 33.70
CA MET A 1 5.52 -8.30 32.39
C MET A 1 5.37 -9.47 31.42
N SER A 2 4.46 -9.38 30.44
CA SER A 2 4.35 -10.41 29.41
C SER A 2 5.14 -9.93 28.20
N ALA A 3 6.25 -10.60 27.91
CA ALA A 3 7.01 -10.37 26.70
C ALA A 3 6.15 -10.82 25.50
N ALA A 4 5.63 -9.87 24.74
CA ALA A 4 5.03 -10.17 23.44
C ALA A 4 6.16 -10.70 22.53
N LYS A 5 6.17 -12.02 22.36
CA LYS A 5 7.06 -12.77 21.49
C LYS A 5 6.98 -12.17 20.08
N THR A 6 8.08 -11.63 19.58
CA THR A 6 8.21 -11.10 18.22
C THR A 6 7.78 -12.17 17.22
N MET A 7 6.59 -12.00 16.63
CA MET A 7 6.12 -12.86 15.55
C MET A 7 6.90 -12.47 14.29
N LYS A 8 8.01 -13.17 14.00
CA LYS A 8 8.66 -13.08 12.69
C LYS A 8 7.74 -13.71 11.65
N ALA A 9 6.80 -12.92 11.14
CA ALA A 9 5.94 -13.31 10.02
C ALA A 9 6.63 -12.92 8.70
N GLY A 10 6.84 -13.89 7.80
CA GLY A 10 7.45 -13.69 6.49
C GLY A 10 8.85 -14.31 6.34
N GLN A 11 9.33 -14.35 5.09
CA GLN A 11 10.64 -14.88 4.73
C GLN A 11 11.19 -14.18 3.48
N PHE A 12 12.51 -14.11 3.36
CA PHE A 12 13.13 -13.78 2.07
C PHE A 12 12.88 -14.92 1.08
N VAL A 13 12.60 -14.58 -0.17
CA VAL A 13 12.25 -15.53 -1.24
C VAL A 13 13.25 -15.42 -2.38
N ASP A 14 13.39 -16.49 -3.15
CA ASP A 14 14.31 -16.54 -4.29
C ASP A 14 13.68 -16.05 -5.60
N LYS A 15 14.51 -15.98 -6.65
CA LYS A 15 14.09 -15.59 -8.01
C LYS A 15 12.98 -16.49 -8.57
N LYS A 16 13.02 -17.80 -8.29
CA LYS A 16 12.06 -18.77 -8.83
C LYS A 16 10.67 -18.51 -8.25
N HIS A 17 10.58 -18.27 -6.95
CA HIS A 17 9.35 -17.93 -6.27
C HIS A 17 8.75 -16.62 -6.80
N VAL A 18 9.57 -15.58 -6.93
CA VAL A 18 9.13 -14.28 -7.49
C VAL A 18 8.61 -14.43 -8.93
N THR A 19 9.33 -15.18 -9.77
CA THR A 19 8.93 -15.39 -11.18
C THR A 19 7.59 -16.12 -11.27
N MET A 20 7.45 -17.22 -10.53
CA MET A 20 6.21 -18.00 -10.46
C MET A 20 5.01 -17.13 -10.06
N LEU A 21 5.13 -16.33 -9.01
CA LEU A 21 4.03 -15.48 -8.54
C LEU A 21 3.64 -14.42 -9.59
N ARG A 22 4.63 -13.78 -10.23
CA ARG A 22 4.37 -12.77 -11.27
C ARG A 22 3.66 -13.36 -12.47
N GLU A 23 4.15 -14.49 -12.99
CA GLU A 23 3.56 -15.16 -14.14
C GLU A 23 2.13 -15.65 -13.83
N ASN A 24 1.93 -16.30 -12.68
CA ASN A 24 0.61 -16.72 -12.24
C ASN A 24 -0.36 -15.53 -12.12
N TYR A 25 0.10 -14.39 -11.61
CA TYR A 25 -0.74 -13.21 -11.51
C TYR A 25 -1.14 -12.65 -12.89
N VAL A 26 -0.18 -12.63 -13.84
CA VAL A 26 -0.46 -12.24 -15.22
C VAL A 26 -1.57 -13.09 -15.82
N GLU A 27 -1.41 -14.42 -15.74
CA GLU A 27 -2.33 -15.38 -16.36
C GLU A 27 -3.70 -15.42 -15.68
N ASN A 28 -3.75 -15.40 -14.35
CA ASN A 28 -4.98 -15.67 -13.62
C ASN A 28 -5.78 -14.40 -13.26
N ARG A 29 -5.20 -13.19 -13.39
CA ARG A 29 -5.85 -11.95 -12.95
C ARG A 29 -5.66 -10.81 -13.93
N TRP A 30 -4.40 -10.47 -14.23
CA TRP A 30 -4.10 -9.22 -14.95
C TRP A 30 -4.66 -9.19 -16.37
N LYS A 31 -4.59 -10.30 -17.13
CA LYS A 31 -5.13 -10.36 -18.51
C LYS A 31 -6.63 -10.07 -18.53
N ALA A 32 -7.40 -10.82 -17.75
CA ALA A 32 -8.85 -10.65 -17.66
C ALA A 32 -9.24 -9.25 -17.12
N ASN A 33 -8.51 -8.73 -16.14
CA ASN A 33 -8.73 -7.36 -15.66
C ASN A 33 -8.49 -6.31 -16.74
N SER A 34 -7.39 -6.45 -17.49
CA SER A 34 -7.01 -5.53 -18.56
C SER A 34 -8.01 -5.55 -19.71
N GLU A 35 -8.48 -6.74 -20.11
CA GLU A 35 -9.53 -6.89 -21.13
C GLU A 35 -10.84 -6.23 -20.69
N ARG A 36 -11.29 -6.51 -19.45
CA ARG A 36 -12.49 -5.89 -18.88
C ARG A 36 -12.37 -4.36 -18.80
N LEU A 37 -11.18 -3.87 -18.51
CA LEU A 37 -10.88 -2.44 -18.36
C LEU A 37 -10.73 -1.74 -19.72
N GLY A 38 -10.52 -2.47 -20.81
CA GLY A 38 -10.25 -1.90 -22.15
C GLY A 38 -8.88 -1.22 -22.29
N LYS A 39 -8.02 -1.36 -21.27
CA LYS A 39 -6.63 -0.86 -21.23
C LYS A 39 -5.81 -1.76 -20.30
N PRO A 40 -4.47 -1.81 -20.43
CA PRO A 40 -3.63 -2.58 -19.52
C PRO A 40 -3.92 -2.16 -18.07
N ASP A 41 -4.15 -3.09 -17.14
CA ASP A 41 -4.27 -2.80 -15.71
C ASP A 41 -2.86 -2.64 -15.09
N SER A 42 -2.73 -2.16 -13.84
CA SER A 42 -1.43 -2.11 -13.15
C SER A 42 -0.94 -3.52 -12.83
N LEU A 43 0.26 -3.90 -13.24
CA LEU A 43 0.83 -5.22 -12.93
C LEU A 43 1.70 -5.22 -11.67
N SER A 44 2.34 -4.09 -11.39
CA SER A 44 3.10 -3.87 -10.18
C SER A 44 3.02 -2.40 -9.77
N VAL A 45 3.47 -2.14 -8.55
CA VAL A 45 3.73 -0.79 -8.06
C VAL A 45 5.17 -0.71 -7.56
N TRP A 46 5.82 0.42 -7.79
CA TRP A 46 7.16 0.70 -7.28
C TRP A 46 7.09 1.80 -6.23
N TYR A 47 7.77 1.59 -5.11
CA TYR A 47 7.98 2.59 -4.08
C TYR A 47 9.48 2.86 -3.95
N SER A 48 9.83 4.11 -3.66
CA SER A 48 11.19 4.40 -3.21
C SER A 48 11.44 3.77 -1.84
N LEU A 49 12.66 3.32 -1.60
CA LEU A 49 13.06 2.82 -0.29
C LEU A 49 12.93 3.91 0.78
N GLU A 50 13.23 5.16 0.42
CA GLU A 50 13.10 6.32 1.31
C GLU A 50 11.65 6.57 1.73
N GLY A 51 10.71 6.58 0.78
CA GLY A 51 9.29 6.76 1.09
C GLY A 51 8.74 5.64 1.97
N LEU A 52 9.14 4.39 1.72
CA LEU A 52 8.76 3.27 2.58
C LEU A 52 9.38 3.37 3.98
N LYS A 53 10.64 3.79 4.10
CA LYS A 53 11.28 4.02 5.41
C LYS A 53 10.53 5.09 6.20
N GLN A 54 10.24 6.23 5.58
CA GLN A 54 9.51 7.30 6.23
C GLN A 54 8.12 6.84 6.72
N TYR A 55 7.41 6.07 5.89
CA TYR A 55 6.12 5.49 6.29
C TYR A 55 6.26 4.52 7.47
N ILE A 56 7.25 3.62 7.44
CA ILE A 56 7.51 2.66 8.52
C ILE A 56 7.85 3.40 9.82
N GLU A 57 8.75 4.38 9.77
CA GLU A 57 9.12 5.21 10.93
C GLU A 57 7.90 5.94 11.53
N THR A 58 7.03 6.47 10.66
CA THR A 58 5.78 7.12 11.08
C THR A 58 4.82 6.14 11.76
N ALA A 59 4.67 4.94 11.19
CA ALA A 59 3.82 3.89 11.75
C ALA A 59 4.34 3.37 13.11
N GLU A 60 5.65 3.14 13.22
CA GLU A 60 6.31 2.72 14.46
C GLU A 60 6.17 3.77 15.57
N ALA A 61 6.36 5.05 15.24
CA ALA A 61 6.19 6.16 16.19
C ALA A 61 4.77 6.24 16.77
N ALA A 62 3.76 5.80 16.00
CA ALA A 62 2.38 5.72 16.45
C ALA A 62 2.03 4.40 17.16
N GLY A 63 2.98 3.48 17.33
CA GLY A 63 2.81 2.22 18.05
C GLY A 63 2.31 1.06 17.19
N ALA A 64 2.47 1.12 15.86
CA ALA A 64 2.20 -0.02 14.99
C ALA A 64 3.21 -1.16 15.23
N ASP A 65 2.74 -2.40 15.07
CA ASP A 65 3.56 -3.63 15.15
C ASP A 65 3.47 -4.48 13.87
N GLY A 66 2.77 -3.98 12.86
CA GLY A 66 2.62 -4.62 11.57
C GLY A 66 2.05 -3.67 10.54
N ILE A 67 2.12 -4.10 9.28
CA ILE A 67 1.50 -3.41 8.15
C ILE A 67 0.60 -4.40 7.44
N ARG A 68 -0.65 -4.02 7.20
CA ARG A 68 -1.54 -4.73 6.29
C ARG A 68 -1.44 -4.12 4.90
N VAL A 69 -1.30 -4.96 3.89
CA VAL A 69 -1.34 -4.54 2.49
C VAL A 69 -2.69 -4.97 1.90
N TYR A 70 -3.53 -4.00 1.55
CA TYR A 70 -4.78 -4.23 0.85
C TYR A 70 -4.56 -4.17 -0.66
N PHE A 71 -5.24 -5.02 -1.42
CA PHE A 71 -5.42 -4.83 -2.85
C PHE A 71 -6.59 -3.87 -3.06
N GLY A 72 -6.36 -2.79 -3.82
CA GLY A 72 -7.36 -1.75 -4.08
C GLY A 72 -7.53 -1.49 -5.56
N VAL A 73 -8.53 -0.67 -5.89
CA VAL A 73 -8.82 -0.17 -7.24
C VAL A 73 -9.17 1.31 -7.11
N TYR A 74 -8.57 2.18 -7.93
CA TYR A 74 -8.93 3.59 -7.96
C TYR A 74 -10.34 3.78 -8.55
N PRO A 75 -11.08 4.82 -8.16
CA PRO A 75 -12.41 5.06 -8.69
C PRO A 75 -12.40 5.33 -10.21
N SER A 76 -13.52 5.09 -10.87
CA SER A 76 -13.70 5.35 -12.30
C SER A 76 -13.61 6.84 -12.63
N VAL A 77 -13.91 7.71 -11.66
CA VAL A 77 -13.66 9.15 -11.74
C VAL A 77 -12.60 9.49 -10.68
N PHE A 78 -11.38 9.70 -11.14
CA PHE A 78 -10.23 10.04 -10.28
C PHE A 78 -9.51 11.29 -10.83
N PRO A 79 -9.94 12.50 -10.41
CA PRO A 79 -9.40 13.76 -10.93
C PRO A 79 -7.92 13.98 -10.60
N GLU A 80 -7.45 13.43 -9.47
CA GLU A 80 -6.07 13.56 -8.99
C GLU A 80 -5.09 12.95 -9.99
N ASN A 81 -5.48 11.82 -10.61
CA ASN A 81 -4.69 11.19 -11.65
C ASN A 81 -5.54 10.32 -12.57
N ILE A 82 -5.94 10.88 -13.72
CA ILE A 82 -6.74 10.18 -14.73
C ILE A 82 -6.11 8.88 -15.24
N LEU A 83 -4.77 8.77 -15.19
CA LEU A 83 -4.07 7.58 -15.65
C LEU A 83 -4.32 6.38 -14.74
N LEU A 84 -4.74 6.62 -13.49
CA LEU A 84 -4.96 5.60 -12.48
C LEU A 84 -6.39 5.09 -12.42
N GLN A 85 -7.34 5.75 -13.09
CA GLN A 85 -8.77 5.39 -13.06
C GLN A 85 -8.99 3.90 -13.35
N ASP A 86 -9.77 3.26 -12.48
CA ASP A 86 -10.14 1.84 -12.50
C ASP A 86 -8.95 0.85 -12.45
N ARG A 87 -7.72 1.34 -12.32
CA ARG A 87 -6.56 0.47 -12.18
C ARG A 87 -6.46 -0.04 -10.77
N GLN A 88 -5.97 -1.27 -10.65
CA GLN A 88 -5.62 -1.81 -9.35
C GLN A 88 -4.37 -1.16 -8.77
N THR A 89 -4.27 -1.23 -7.44
CA THR A 89 -3.19 -0.67 -6.63
C THR A 89 -3.07 -1.47 -5.33
N VAL A 90 -2.15 -1.07 -4.45
CA VAL A 90 -2.08 -1.57 -3.08
C VAL A 90 -2.05 -0.43 -2.07
N VAL A 91 -2.69 -0.63 -0.92
CA VAL A 91 -2.70 0.34 0.17
C VAL A 91 -2.04 -0.30 1.38
N PHE A 92 -1.03 0.37 1.91
CA PHE A 92 -0.34 -0.04 3.14
C PHE A 92 -1.06 0.64 4.29
N VAL A 93 -1.44 -0.12 5.31
CA VAL A 93 -2.13 0.38 6.50
C VAL A 93 -1.38 -0.11 7.73
N ALA A 94 -1.02 0.82 8.62
CA ALA A 94 -0.36 0.50 9.86
C ALA A 94 -1.35 -0.24 10.77
N THR A 95 -0.89 -1.29 11.43
CA THR A 95 -1.73 -2.10 12.32
C THR A 95 -1.07 -2.29 13.67
N GLN A 96 -1.89 -2.48 14.70
CA GLN A 96 -1.46 -2.89 16.02
C GLN A 96 -2.21 -4.15 16.43
N GLN A 97 -1.48 -5.16 16.90
CA GLN A 97 -2.08 -6.35 17.48
C GLN A 97 -2.73 -6.03 18.83
N LYS A 98 -3.99 -6.40 18.96
CA LYS A 98 -4.74 -6.27 20.22
C LYS A 98 -5.32 -7.62 20.60
N ALA A 99 -5.24 -7.95 21.88
CA ALA A 99 -5.99 -9.06 22.44
C ALA A 99 -7.48 -8.71 22.41
N SER A 100 -8.28 -9.51 21.72
CA SER A 100 -9.73 -9.42 21.76
C SER A 100 -10.25 -9.92 23.11
N GLN A 101 -11.51 -9.59 23.42
CA GLN A 101 -12.19 -10.10 24.63
C GLN A 101 -12.28 -11.64 24.66
N THR A 102 -12.11 -12.31 23.52
CA THR A 102 -12.10 -13.77 23.40
C THR A 102 -10.69 -14.38 23.51
N GLY A 103 -9.67 -13.57 23.81
CA GLY A 103 -8.28 -14.00 23.92
C GLY A 103 -7.56 -14.21 22.59
N LYS A 104 -8.22 -13.92 21.45
CA LYS A 104 -7.58 -13.96 20.12
C LYS A 104 -6.79 -12.68 19.88
N THR A 105 -5.59 -12.81 19.34
CA THR A 105 -4.82 -11.64 18.88
C THR A 105 -5.30 -11.25 17.50
N GLU A 106 -5.71 -10.00 17.33
CA GLU A 106 -6.17 -9.44 16.06
C GLU A 106 -5.32 -8.24 15.69
N SER A 107 -4.81 -8.19 14.45
CA SER A 107 -4.20 -6.97 13.92
C SER A 107 -5.31 -5.98 13.57
N LYS A 108 -5.39 -4.86 14.29
CA LYS A 108 -6.36 -3.79 14.04
C LYS A 108 -5.69 -2.63 13.32
N ASP A 109 -6.41 -2.00 12.42
CA ASP A 109 -5.93 -0.80 11.73
C ASP A 109 -5.72 0.32 12.75
N LEU A 110 -4.61 1.04 12.61
CA LEU A 110 -4.18 2.06 13.55
C LEU A 110 -4.69 3.44 13.11
N TYR A 111 -5.34 4.12 14.05
CA TYR A 111 -5.86 5.48 13.87
C TYR A 111 -5.19 6.43 14.86
N ILE A 112 -4.90 7.64 14.42
CA ILE A 112 -4.41 8.74 15.24
C ILE A 112 -5.50 9.81 15.39
N SER A 113 -5.56 10.44 16.54
CA SER A 113 -6.49 11.56 16.74
C SER A 113 -5.93 12.81 16.08
N THR A 114 -6.72 13.45 15.22
CA THR A 114 -6.45 14.78 14.65
C THR A 114 -7.56 15.76 15.06
N PRO A 115 -7.39 17.08 14.89
CA PRO A 115 -8.46 18.05 15.12
C PRO A 115 -9.73 17.81 14.28
N GLU A 116 -9.59 17.15 13.13
CA GLU A 116 -10.68 16.88 12.17
C GLU A 116 -11.35 15.52 12.42
N GLY A 117 -10.75 14.67 13.27
CA GLY A 117 -11.24 13.35 13.59
C GLY A 117 -10.13 12.29 13.64
N PRO A 118 -10.49 11.02 13.92
CA PRO A 118 -9.53 9.92 13.82
C PRO A 118 -9.12 9.69 12.37
N GLU A 119 -7.81 9.72 12.11
CA GLU A 119 -7.23 9.48 10.79
C GLU A 119 -6.39 8.19 10.77
N ILE A 120 -6.41 7.49 9.64
CA ILE A 120 -5.68 6.23 9.48
C ILE A 120 -4.24 6.47 9.01
N ILE A 121 -3.28 5.75 9.58
CA ILE A 121 -1.89 5.80 9.10
C ILE A 121 -1.73 4.86 7.91
N ALA A 122 -1.85 5.41 6.71
CA ALA A 122 -1.83 4.67 5.45
C ALA A 122 -0.86 5.25 4.42
N PHE A 123 -0.44 4.41 3.46
CA PHE A 123 0.47 4.78 2.38
C PHE A 123 0.08 4.14 1.05
N ASN A 124 0.01 4.95 0.00
CA ASN A 124 -0.42 4.60 -1.36
C ASN A 124 0.32 5.51 -2.38
N PHE A 125 -0.21 5.70 -3.59
CA PHE A 125 0.36 6.56 -4.63
C PHE A 125 1.80 6.21 -5.04
N ALA A 126 2.07 4.90 -5.07
CA ALA A 126 3.25 4.34 -5.70
C ALA A 126 3.35 4.68 -7.19
N LEU A 127 4.43 4.27 -7.84
CA LEU A 127 4.60 4.31 -9.29
C LEU A 127 4.07 3.01 -9.94
N PRO A 128 2.84 2.97 -10.50
CA PRO A 128 2.29 1.76 -11.11
C PRO A 128 2.90 1.46 -12.47
N CYS A 129 3.06 0.18 -12.75
CA CYS A 129 3.59 -0.35 -13.99
C CYS A 129 2.65 -1.41 -14.56
N PRO A 130 2.00 -1.19 -15.71
CA PRO A 130 1.81 0.10 -16.42
C PRO A 130 0.95 1.10 -15.62
N PRO A 131 0.93 2.40 -15.97
CA PRO A 131 1.49 3.02 -17.18
C PRO A 131 2.93 3.55 -17.07
N ALA A 132 3.54 3.64 -15.90
CA ALA A 132 4.82 4.36 -15.77
C ALA A 132 6.03 3.64 -16.40
N CYS A 133 6.01 2.31 -16.44
CA CYS A 133 7.14 1.52 -16.95
C CYS A 133 7.16 1.38 -18.49
N THR A 134 6.13 1.87 -19.19
CA THR A 134 6.07 1.82 -20.66
C THR A 134 6.73 3.03 -21.34
N GLY A 135 7.53 3.81 -20.62
CA GLY A 135 8.51 4.73 -21.21
C GLY A 135 8.14 6.21 -21.26
N ASP A 136 7.02 6.65 -20.67
CA ASP A 136 6.71 8.09 -20.59
C ASP A 136 6.92 8.64 -19.17
N GLN A 137 8.19 8.66 -18.76
CA GLN A 137 8.67 9.25 -17.50
C GLN A 137 8.57 10.79 -17.50
N SER A 138 8.08 11.41 -18.58
CA SER A 138 8.14 12.86 -18.78
C SER A 138 7.03 13.67 -18.08
N ARG A 139 6.03 13.01 -17.46
CA ARG A 139 4.84 13.71 -16.93
C ARG A 139 4.48 13.43 -15.47
N MET A 140 5.20 12.56 -14.76
CA MET A 140 5.01 12.40 -13.31
C MET A 140 5.81 13.45 -12.53
N GLY A 141 5.46 14.71 -12.76
CA GLY A 141 5.79 15.79 -11.85
C GLY A 141 5.10 15.53 -10.52
N GLN A 142 5.91 15.36 -9.48
CA GLN A 142 5.51 15.19 -8.10
C GLN A 142 4.56 16.32 -7.67
N ARG A 143 3.33 15.98 -7.26
CA ARG A 143 2.62 16.73 -6.22
C ARG A 143 2.60 15.84 -4.98
N THR A 144 3.73 15.80 -4.28
CA THR A 144 3.71 15.53 -2.84
C THR A 144 2.92 16.65 -2.20
N VAL A 145 1.69 16.35 -1.76
CA VAL A 145 1.00 17.20 -0.80
C VAL A 145 1.75 17.00 0.51
N GLU A 146 2.63 17.95 0.85
CA GLU A 146 3.16 18.04 2.20
C GLU A 146 1.97 18.23 3.15
N LEU A 147 1.67 17.20 3.96
CA LEU A 147 0.87 17.38 5.16
C LEU A 147 1.72 18.17 6.15
N GLN A 148 1.66 19.50 6.08
CA GLN A 148 2.20 20.35 7.13
C GLN A 148 1.27 20.27 8.33
N PRO A 149 1.75 19.95 9.54
CA PRO A 149 0.95 20.11 10.74
C PRO A 149 0.64 21.59 10.93
N ALA A 150 -0.63 21.91 11.20
CA ALA A 150 -1.08 23.27 11.49
C ALA A 150 -0.23 23.86 12.63
N GLY A 151 0.38 25.01 12.37
CA GLY A 151 1.15 25.77 13.35
C GLY A 151 0.29 26.26 14.52
N ASN A 152 0.96 26.40 15.68
CA ASN A 152 0.44 26.91 16.95
C ASN A 152 -0.34 28.22 16.83
#